data_AF-A0A1E1W6C2-F1
#
_entry.id   AF-A0A1E1W6C2-F1
#
_cell.length_a   1.000
_cell.length_b   1.000
_cell.length_c   1.000
_cell.angle_alpha   90.00
_cell.angle_beta   90.00
_cell.angle_gamma   90.00
#
_symmetry.space_group_name_H-M   'P 1'
#
loop_
_entity.id
_entity.type
_entity.pdbx_description
1 polymer ?
#
loop_
_entity_poly.entity_id
_entity_poly.type
_entity_poly.pdbx_seq_one_letter_code
_entity_poly.pdbx_strand_id
1 'polypeptide(L)'
;MLRIQKTGPENAILSQIKLVWEYSSLKAVVYMDLFIKSHCRALEIPAVLDQAIELHEKWESAKSEDPLLPYSRVRDPNSHPTLNQSHYPDLYYSAISYAKANKLIGDNFQMSSAHQSVHTVMIDKYIKRMVASELGDLSEESKTKLKRLGYPVHSYSRRRARDLDSDEEEDEEPPSRRARGRQ
;
A
#
# COMPACT_ATOMS: atom_id res chain seq x y z
N MET A 1 -19.85 -39.67 -11.81
CA MET A 1 -19.66 -38.76 -10.65
C MET A 1 -20.98 -38.03 -10.41
N LEU A 2 -21.72 -38.40 -9.36
CA LEU A 2 -22.98 -37.74 -8.97
C LEU A 2 -22.66 -36.34 -8.42
N ARG A 3 -23.00 -35.28 -9.16
CA ARG A 3 -23.05 -33.91 -8.64
C ARG A 3 -24.32 -33.77 -7.80
N ILE A 4 -24.19 -34.01 -6.50
CA ILE A 4 -25.24 -33.64 -5.55
C ILE A 4 -25.22 -32.11 -5.47
N GLN A 5 -26.17 -31.45 -6.13
CA GLN A 5 -26.49 -30.05 -5.84
C GLN A 5 -27.18 -30.04 -4.48
N LYS A 6 -26.40 -29.80 -3.43
CA LYS A 6 -26.94 -29.50 -2.10
C LYS A 6 -27.71 -28.18 -2.24
N THR A 7 -28.93 -28.07 -1.76
CA THR A 7 -29.81 -26.88 -1.93
C THR A 7 -30.44 -26.43 -0.60
N GLY A 8 -29.76 -26.72 0.52
CA GLY A 8 -30.23 -26.42 1.88
C GLY A 8 -29.15 -25.83 2.80
N PRO A 9 -29.32 -25.86 4.13
CA PRO A 9 -28.36 -25.31 5.10
C PRO A 9 -26.94 -25.89 4.97
N GLU A 10 -26.80 -27.08 4.41
CA GLU A 10 -25.50 -27.67 4.05
C GLU A 10 -24.70 -26.82 3.06
N ASN A 11 -25.36 -26.13 2.13
CA ASN A 11 -24.68 -25.19 1.23
C ASN A 11 -24.19 -23.97 1.99
N ALA A 12 -24.95 -23.47 2.96
CA ALA A 12 -24.51 -22.34 3.78
C ALA A 12 -23.24 -22.72 4.55
N ILE A 13 -23.21 -23.91 5.14
CA ILE A 13 -22.02 -24.45 5.83
C ILE A 13 -20.84 -24.61 4.85
N LEU A 14 -21.06 -25.24 3.70
CA LEU A 14 -20.01 -25.42 2.69
C LEU A 14 -19.50 -24.09 2.13
N SER A 15 -20.37 -23.10 1.96
CA SER A 15 -19.97 -21.76 1.54
C SER A 15 -19.10 -21.08 2.59
N GLN A 16 -19.43 -21.22 3.88
CA GLN A 16 -18.57 -20.70 4.96
C GLN A 16 -17.21 -21.39 4.97
N ILE A 17 -17.16 -22.71 4.80
CA ILE A 17 -15.89 -23.46 4.70
C ILE A 17 -15.06 -22.99 3.51
N LYS A 18 -15.69 -22.78 2.34
CA LYS A 18 -15.02 -22.23 1.16
C LYS A 18 -14.40 -20.87 1.43
N LEU A 19 -15.13 -19.96 2.07
CA LEU A 19 -14.61 -18.63 2.43
C LEU A 19 -13.39 -18.69 3.36
N VAL A 20 -13.36 -19.66 4.29
CA VAL A 20 -12.20 -19.85 5.18
C VAL A 20 -10.98 -20.35 4.41
N TRP A 21 -11.19 -21.26 3.46
CA TRP A 21 -10.12 -21.92 2.70
C TRP A 21 -9.65 -21.12 1.49
N GLU A 22 -10.44 -20.18 1.01
CA GLU A 22 -10.07 -19.30 -0.08
C GLU A 22 -8.81 -18.49 0.27
N TYR A 23 -7.81 -18.61 -0.60
CA TYR A 23 -6.46 -18.10 -0.42
C TYR A 23 -5.80 -18.49 0.90
N SER A 24 -6.19 -19.65 1.47
CA SER A 24 -5.48 -20.21 2.62
C SER A 24 -3.99 -20.36 2.29
N SER A 25 -3.13 -19.97 3.21
CA SER A 25 -1.67 -19.88 3.01
C SER A 25 -1.21 -18.92 1.90
N LEU A 26 -2.10 -18.14 1.29
CA LEU A 26 -1.82 -17.07 0.32
C LEU A 26 -2.36 -15.71 0.76
N LYS A 27 -3.01 -15.60 1.93
CA LYS A 27 -3.59 -14.34 2.42
C LYS A 27 -2.58 -13.18 2.47
N ALA A 28 -1.33 -13.46 2.83
CA ALA A 28 -0.27 -12.45 2.80
C ALA A 28 -0.07 -11.88 1.39
N VAL A 29 -0.10 -12.72 0.36
CA VAL A 29 -0.01 -12.30 -1.05
C VAL A 29 -1.21 -11.48 -1.46
N VAL A 30 -2.42 -11.85 -1.02
CA VAL A 30 -3.64 -11.07 -1.25
C VAL A 30 -3.51 -9.66 -0.66
N TYR A 31 -2.99 -9.51 0.56
CA TYR A 31 -2.76 -8.19 1.15
C TYR A 31 -1.69 -7.39 0.41
N MET A 32 -0.63 -8.03 -0.08
CA MET A 32 0.39 -7.37 -0.89
C MET A 32 -0.19 -6.88 -2.23
N ASP A 33 -0.99 -7.68 -2.93
CA ASP A 33 -1.69 -7.28 -4.16
C ASP A 33 -2.67 -6.11 -3.91
N LEU A 34 -3.41 -6.16 -2.79
CA LEU A 34 -4.29 -5.06 -2.38
C LEU A 34 -3.51 -3.77 -2.12
N PHE A 35 -2.35 -3.87 -1.46
CA PHE A 35 -1.48 -2.73 -1.22
C PHE A 35 -0.93 -2.14 -2.53
N ILE A 36 -0.51 -2.97 -3.48
CA ILE A 36 -0.08 -2.51 -4.82
C ILE A 36 -1.19 -1.69 -5.49
N LYS A 37 -2.44 -2.17 -5.42
CA LYS A 37 -3.62 -1.52 -5.99
C LYS A 37 -4.11 -0.31 -5.20
N SER A 38 -3.67 -0.13 -3.96
CA SER A 38 -4.06 1.01 -3.13
C SER A 38 -3.45 2.34 -3.57
N HIS A 39 -2.41 2.28 -4.41
CA HIS A 39 -1.60 3.44 -4.79
C HIS A 39 -1.06 4.22 -3.59
N CYS A 40 -0.75 3.53 -2.49
CA CYS A 40 -0.08 4.11 -1.34
C CYS A 40 1.34 4.58 -1.71
N ARG A 41 1.76 5.75 -1.23
CA ARG A 41 3.08 6.31 -1.49
C ARG A 41 4.26 5.49 -0.98
N ALA A 42 4.03 4.56 -0.05
CA ALA A 42 5.07 3.60 0.33
C ALA A 42 5.52 2.72 -0.86
N LEU A 43 4.74 2.60 -1.94
CA LEU A 43 5.18 2.00 -3.21
C LEU A 43 6.25 2.81 -3.94
N GLU A 44 6.44 4.08 -3.61
CA GLU A 44 7.48 4.93 -4.20
C GLU A 44 8.88 4.56 -3.64
N ILE A 45 8.96 3.81 -2.53
CA ILE A 45 10.22 3.33 -1.95
C ILE A 45 10.82 2.27 -2.88
N PRO A 46 12.07 2.42 -3.39
CA PRO A 46 12.64 1.51 -4.40
C PRO A 46 12.60 0.02 -4.02
N ALA A 47 12.99 -0.32 -2.78
CA ALA A 47 12.97 -1.70 -2.30
C ALA A 47 11.55 -2.32 -2.29
N VAL A 48 10.53 -1.51 -1.98
CA VAL A 48 9.13 -1.93 -2.01
C VAL A 48 8.64 -2.06 -3.46
N LEU A 49 9.03 -1.12 -4.33
CA LEU A 49 8.64 -1.09 -5.73
C LEU A 49 9.17 -2.29 -6.52
N ASP A 50 10.44 -2.64 -6.32
CA ASP A 50 11.06 -3.77 -7.01
C ASP A 50 10.38 -5.08 -6.62
N GLN A 51 10.13 -5.29 -5.31
CA GLN A 51 9.38 -6.43 -4.80
C GLN A 51 7.91 -6.43 -5.31
N ALA A 52 7.29 -5.26 -5.43
CA ALA A 52 5.91 -5.11 -5.92
C ALA A 52 5.78 -5.56 -7.38
N ILE A 53 6.72 -5.18 -8.24
CA ILE A 53 6.71 -5.62 -9.64
C ILE A 53 6.89 -7.13 -9.74
N GLU A 54 7.89 -7.66 -9.05
CA GLU A 54 8.18 -9.08 -9.11
C GLU A 54 6.99 -9.91 -8.59
N LEU A 55 6.37 -9.48 -7.49
CA LEU A 55 5.15 -10.14 -7.00
C LEU A 55 4.01 -10.01 -8.00
N HIS A 56 3.77 -8.83 -8.56
CA HIS A 56 2.67 -8.59 -9.50
C HIS A 56 2.79 -9.48 -10.74
N GLU A 57 3.97 -9.56 -11.35
CA GLU A 57 4.22 -10.41 -12.52
C GLU A 57 3.97 -11.90 -12.19
N LYS A 58 4.48 -12.39 -11.05
CA LYS A 58 4.24 -13.78 -10.63
C LYS A 58 2.79 -14.05 -10.25
N TRP A 59 2.10 -13.08 -9.65
CA TRP A 59 0.69 -13.20 -9.25
C TRP A 59 -0.23 -13.27 -10.46
N GLU A 60 0.00 -12.42 -11.47
CA GLU A 60 -0.78 -12.45 -12.71
C GLU A 60 -0.49 -13.70 -13.56
N SER A 61 0.77 -14.17 -13.61
CA SER A 61 1.09 -15.47 -14.23
C SER A 61 0.40 -16.63 -13.50
N ALA A 62 0.43 -16.65 -12.16
CA ALA A 62 -0.27 -17.69 -11.40
C ALA A 62 -1.80 -17.69 -11.63
N LYS A 63 -2.42 -16.51 -11.78
CA LYS A 63 -3.85 -16.40 -12.09
C LYS A 63 -4.20 -16.88 -13.50
N SER A 64 -3.31 -16.66 -14.47
CA SER A 64 -3.56 -17.08 -15.85
C SER A 64 -3.34 -18.58 -16.03
N GLU A 65 -2.38 -19.16 -15.31
CA GLU A 65 -2.02 -20.58 -15.38
C GLU A 65 -2.92 -21.48 -14.53
N ASP A 66 -3.34 -21.01 -13.35
CA ASP A 66 -4.11 -21.80 -12.38
C ASP A 66 -5.49 -21.17 -12.11
N PRO A 67 -6.57 -21.64 -12.77
CA PRO A 67 -7.93 -21.14 -12.53
C PRO A 67 -8.45 -21.49 -11.12
N LEU A 68 -7.76 -22.38 -10.39
CA LEU A 68 -8.06 -22.75 -9.01
C LEU A 68 -7.02 -22.18 -8.02
N LEU A 69 -6.29 -21.13 -8.41
CA LEU A 69 -5.33 -20.42 -7.57
C LEU A 69 -5.84 -20.15 -6.14
N PRO A 70 -7.09 -19.73 -5.90
CA PRO A 70 -7.59 -19.49 -4.55
C PRO A 70 -7.52 -20.72 -3.63
N TYR A 71 -7.52 -21.93 -4.19
CA TYR A 71 -7.48 -23.19 -3.44
C TYR A 71 -6.21 -24.00 -3.73
N SER A 72 -5.25 -23.43 -4.45
CA SER A 72 -4.02 -24.12 -4.90
C SER A 72 -3.24 -24.73 -3.73
N ARG A 73 -2.96 -23.95 -2.68
CA ARG A 73 -2.22 -24.43 -1.49
C ARG A 73 -2.99 -25.35 -0.56
N VAL A 74 -4.31 -25.39 -0.67
CA VAL A 74 -5.13 -26.39 0.03
C VAL A 74 -5.00 -27.75 -0.65
N ARG A 75 -4.87 -27.75 -1.98
CA ARG A 75 -4.69 -28.97 -2.80
C ARG A 75 -3.26 -29.48 -2.75
N ASP A 76 -2.30 -28.58 -2.89
CA ASP A 76 -0.86 -28.86 -2.82
C ASP A 76 -0.16 -27.72 -2.06
N PRO A 77 0.31 -27.95 -0.82
CA PRO A 77 1.00 -26.94 -0.01
C PRO A 77 2.19 -26.26 -0.69
N ASN A 78 2.82 -26.94 -1.67
CA ASN A 78 4.00 -26.43 -2.39
C ASN A 78 3.64 -25.67 -3.67
N SER A 79 2.36 -25.53 -3.99
CA SER A 79 1.90 -24.80 -5.17
C SER A 79 2.33 -23.32 -5.09
N HIS A 80 2.84 -22.82 -6.22
CA HIS A 80 3.36 -21.46 -6.39
C HIS A 80 4.35 -21.06 -5.28
N PRO A 81 5.52 -21.74 -5.18
CA PRO A 81 6.44 -21.56 -4.05
C PRO A 81 6.99 -20.13 -3.95
N THR A 82 7.09 -19.45 -5.10
CA THR A 82 7.54 -18.06 -5.21
C THR A 82 6.53 -17.06 -4.65
N LEU A 83 5.25 -17.42 -4.50
CA LEU A 83 4.21 -16.58 -3.90
C LEU A 83 4.22 -16.69 -2.37
N ASN A 84 5.33 -16.34 -1.74
CA ASN A 84 5.49 -16.39 -0.29
C ASN A 84 5.99 -15.05 0.23
N GLN A 85 5.41 -14.58 1.34
CA GLN A 85 5.81 -13.35 2.00
C GLN A 85 7.30 -13.29 2.39
N SER A 86 7.96 -14.45 2.59
CA SER A 86 9.40 -14.51 2.86
C SER A 86 10.26 -13.98 1.71
N HIS A 87 9.76 -14.01 0.47
CA HIS A 87 10.47 -13.46 -0.68
C HIS A 87 10.31 -11.95 -0.83
N TYR A 88 9.34 -11.35 -0.13
CA TYR A 88 8.96 -9.95 -0.29
C TYR A 88 8.82 -9.24 1.06
N PRO A 89 9.88 -9.19 1.89
CA PRO A 89 9.78 -8.73 3.27
C PRO A 89 9.37 -7.26 3.41
N ASP A 90 9.86 -6.36 2.55
CA ASP A 90 9.54 -4.93 2.63
C ASP A 90 8.13 -4.64 2.12
N LEU A 91 7.74 -5.31 1.03
CA LEU A 91 6.38 -5.24 0.50
C LEU A 91 5.36 -5.84 1.48
N TYR A 92 5.68 -6.99 2.08
CA TYR A 92 4.83 -7.62 3.09
C TYR A 92 4.65 -6.71 4.30
N TYR A 93 5.75 -6.14 4.80
CA TYR A 93 5.68 -5.20 5.92
C TYR A 93 4.80 -3.99 5.57
N SER A 94 5.02 -3.40 4.39
CA SER A 94 4.23 -2.27 3.89
C SER A 94 2.75 -2.60 3.78
N ALA A 95 2.42 -3.76 3.23
CA ALA A 95 1.05 -4.20 3.02
C ALA A 95 0.30 -4.41 4.34
N ILE A 96 0.94 -5.06 5.32
CA ILE A 96 0.32 -5.28 6.62
C ILE A 96 0.20 -3.98 7.42
N SER A 97 1.22 -3.13 7.41
CA SER A 97 1.15 -1.82 8.06
C SER A 97 0.03 -0.95 7.45
N TYR A 98 -0.13 -0.97 6.12
CA TYR A 98 -1.22 -0.31 5.42
C TYR A 98 -2.58 -0.91 5.79
N ALA A 99 -2.68 -2.24 5.81
CA ALA A 99 -3.92 -2.94 6.14
C ALA A 99 -4.38 -2.67 7.59
N LYS A 100 -3.44 -2.59 8.55
CA LYS A 100 -3.72 -2.18 9.94
C LYS A 100 -4.19 -0.73 10.00
N ALA A 101 -3.47 0.19 9.36
CA ALA A 101 -3.83 1.61 9.34
C ALA A 101 -5.24 1.86 8.77
N ASN A 102 -5.68 1.04 7.80
CA ASN A 102 -6.99 1.13 7.17
C ASN A 102 -8.04 0.17 7.76
N LYS A 103 -7.75 -0.51 8.88
CA LYS A 103 -8.67 -1.46 9.55
C LYS A 103 -9.16 -2.61 8.65
N LEU A 104 -8.37 -3.01 7.66
CA LEU A 104 -8.65 -4.15 6.79
C LEU A 104 -8.34 -5.49 7.47
N ILE A 105 -7.48 -5.46 8.48
CA ILE A 105 -7.18 -6.60 9.35
C ILE A 105 -7.35 -6.19 10.81
N GLY A 106 -7.63 -7.16 11.68
CA GLY A 106 -7.75 -6.90 13.10
C GLY A 106 -6.42 -6.50 13.73
N ASP A 107 -6.47 -5.67 14.77
CA ASP A 107 -5.29 -5.18 15.50
C ASP A 107 -4.44 -6.34 16.07
N ASN A 108 -5.10 -7.46 16.38
CA ASN A 108 -4.48 -8.69 16.87
C ASN A 108 -3.71 -9.48 15.80
N PHE A 109 -3.67 -9.02 14.55
CA PHE A 109 -2.91 -9.68 13.50
C PHE A 109 -1.40 -9.64 13.84
N GLN A 110 -0.83 -10.81 14.08
CA GLN A 110 0.60 -10.95 14.35
C GLN A 110 1.37 -11.13 13.05
N MET A 111 2.31 -10.21 12.80
CA MET A 111 3.29 -10.38 11.75
C MET A 111 4.26 -11.48 12.18
N SER A 112 4.64 -12.34 11.25
CA SER A 112 5.65 -13.35 11.50
C SER A 112 6.98 -12.68 11.86
N SER A 113 7.58 -13.08 12.99
CA SER A 113 8.86 -12.57 13.49
C SER A 113 10.05 -12.90 12.59
N ALA A 114 9.89 -13.84 11.66
CA ALA A 114 10.91 -14.21 10.69
C ALA A 114 11.13 -13.16 9.58
N HIS A 115 10.27 -12.12 9.51
CA HIS A 115 10.32 -11.11 8.47
C HIS A 115 10.88 -9.80 9.02
N GLN A 116 12.16 -9.54 8.74
CA GLN A 116 12.81 -8.28 9.09
C GLN A 116 12.93 -7.41 7.83
N SER A 117 12.02 -6.45 7.69
CA SER A 117 12.21 -5.36 6.72
C SER A 117 13.31 -4.43 7.25
N VAL A 118 14.20 -3.99 6.37
CA VAL A 118 15.26 -3.02 6.72
C VAL A 118 14.69 -1.59 6.72
N HIS A 119 13.56 -1.37 6.04
CA HIS A 119 12.98 -0.05 5.78
C HIS A 119 11.76 0.29 6.65
N THR A 120 11.55 -0.43 7.77
CA THR A 120 10.35 -0.30 8.63
C THR A 120 10.01 1.13 9.03
N VAL A 121 11.00 1.91 9.48
CA VAL A 121 10.81 3.32 9.90
C VAL A 121 10.34 4.19 8.73
N MET A 122 10.92 4.00 7.55
CA MET A 122 10.57 4.74 6.35
C MET A 122 9.15 4.37 5.89
N ILE A 123 8.85 3.08 5.84
CA ILE A 123 7.54 2.54 5.44
C ILE A 123 6.43 3.08 6.35
N ASP A 124 6.61 2.99 7.67
CA ASP A 124 5.66 3.50 8.65
C ASP A 124 5.37 4.98 8.46
N LYS A 125 6.39 5.77 8.14
CA LYS A 125 6.26 7.20 7.89
C LYS A 125 5.38 7.48 6.68
N TYR A 126 5.58 6.79 5.56
CA TYR A 126 4.80 7.00 4.34
C TYR A 126 3.38 6.44 4.41
N ILE A 127 3.16 5.42 5.23
CA ILE A 127 1.81 4.89 5.49
C ILE A 127 1.02 5.83 6.40
N LYS A 128 1.66 6.41 7.43
CA LYS A 128 1.00 7.27 8.44
C LYS A 128 0.95 8.74 8.06
N ARG A 129 1.90 9.24 7.25
CA ARG A 129 2.01 10.65 6.86
C ARG A 129 2.09 10.76 5.34
N MET A 130 1.13 11.48 4.75
CA MET A 130 1.19 11.96 3.36
C MET A 130 2.27 13.06 3.18
N VAL A 131 3.51 12.84 3.62
CA VAL A 131 4.56 13.86 3.54
C VAL A 131 5.25 13.74 2.18
N ALA A 132 4.87 14.63 1.26
CA ALA A 132 5.40 14.77 -0.09
C ALA A 132 6.92 15.00 -0.16
N SER A 133 7.54 15.44 0.93
CA SER A 133 8.82 16.16 0.88
C SER A 133 10.08 15.36 1.15
N GLU A 134 10.01 14.05 1.42
CA GLU A 134 11.21 13.29 1.83
C GLU A 134 11.71 12.26 0.83
N LEU A 135 10.86 11.79 -0.09
CA LEU A 135 11.35 11.03 -1.22
C LEU A 135 11.83 12.07 -2.23
N GLY A 136 13.13 12.02 -2.57
CA GLY A 136 13.67 12.80 -3.67
C GLY A 136 12.93 12.52 -4.98
N ASP A 137 13.28 13.25 -6.03
CA ASP A 137 12.69 13.03 -7.35
C ASP A 137 12.84 11.55 -7.76
N LEU A 138 11.71 10.91 -8.07
CA LEU A 138 11.68 9.52 -8.53
C LEU A 138 12.54 9.38 -9.79
N SER A 139 13.38 8.35 -9.84
CA SER A 139 14.11 8.02 -11.06
C SER A 139 13.13 7.70 -12.20
N GLU A 140 13.55 7.94 -13.45
CA GLU A 140 12.72 7.60 -14.61
C GLU A 140 12.41 6.09 -14.66
N GLU A 141 13.34 5.26 -14.20
CA GLU A 141 13.12 3.83 -14.04
C GLU A 141 11.98 3.55 -13.04
N SER A 142 12.00 4.15 -11.85
CA SER A 142 10.93 3.98 -10.86
C SER A 142 9.57 4.49 -11.38
N LYS A 143 9.55 5.58 -12.17
CA LYS A 143 8.31 6.07 -12.79
C LYS A 143 7.74 5.09 -13.81
N THR A 144 8.58 4.48 -14.65
CA THR A 144 8.11 3.47 -15.62
C THR A 144 7.58 2.23 -14.90
N LYS A 145 8.30 1.77 -13.87
CA LYS A 145 7.90 0.70 -12.97
C LYS A 145 6.52 0.95 -12.32
N LEU A 146 6.32 2.14 -11.75
CA LEU A 146 5.04 2.54 -11.15
C LEU A 146 3.90 2.60 -12.18
N LYS A 147 4.15 3.12 -13.39
CA LYS A 147 3.16 3.11 -14.48
C LYS A 147 2.73 1.69 -14.87
N ARG A 148 3.65 0.72 -14.89
CA ARG A 148 3.32 -0.70 -15.17
C ARG A 148 2.37 -1.28 -14.12
N LEU A 149 2.46 -0.84 -12.87
CA LEU A 149 1.55 -1.21 -11.79
C LEU A 149 0.23 -0.41 -11.79
N GLY A 150 0.01 0.45 -12.79
CA GLY A 150 -1.16 1.34 -12.86
C GLY A 150 -1.13 2.49 -11.85
N TYR A 151 0.01 2.76 -11.20
CA TYR A 151 0.13 3.84 -10.23
C TYR A 151 0.17 5.21 -10.95
N PRO A 152 -0.62 6.19 -10.51
CA PRO A 152 -0.63 7.50 -11.12
C PRO A 152 0.63 8.28 -10.73
N VAL A 153 1.62 8.29 -11.62
CA VAL A 153 2.87 9.03 -11.43
C VAL A 153 2.57 10.53 -11.56
N HIS A 154 2.33 11.18 -10.44
CA HIS A 154 2.23 12.64 -10.38
C HIS A 154 3.65 13.19 -10.40
N SER A 155 3.95 14.08 -11.35
CA SER A 155 5.13 14.92 -11.23
C SER A 155 4.91 15.80 -10.01
N TYR A 156 5.56 15.46 -8.89
CA TYR A 156 5.62 16.34 -7.72
C TYR A 156 6.54 17.51 -8.05
N SER A 157 6.14 18.33 -9.01
CA SER A 157 6.74 19.63 -9.27
C SER A 157 6.59 20.41 -7.97
N ARG A 158 7.72 20.60 -7.27
CA ARG A 158 7.88 21.41 -6.05
C ARG A 158 6.75 22.43 -5.90
N ARG A 159 5.75 22.13 -5.05
CA ARG A 159 5.06 23.22 -4.38
C ARG A 159 6.13 23.84 -3.49
N ARG A 160 6.72 24.92 -4.00
CA ARG A 160 7.64 25.79 -3.28
C ARG A 160 7.04 26.02 -1.90
N ALA A 161 7.84 25.77 -0.87
CA ALA A 161 7.69 26.45 0.39
C ALA A 161 7.68 27.96 0.10
N ARG A 162 6.50 28.56 0.11
CA ARG A 162 6.20 29.98 0.33
C ARG A 162 4.77 29.99 0.87
N ASP A 163 4.54 30.86 1.85
CA ASP A 163 3.28 31.08 2.57
C ASP A 163 3.20 30.43 3.96
N LEU A 164 4.30 30.47 4.73
CA LEU A 164 4.25 30.41 6.20
C LEU A 164 5.04 31.55 6.88
N ASP A 165 5.25 32.66 6.17
CA ASP A 165 5.61 33.95 6.76
C ASP A 165 4.63 34.99 6.20
N SER A 166 3.51 35.16 6.88
CA SER A 166 2.73 36.40 6.80
C SER A 166 2.32 36.70 8.22
N ASP A 167 3.13 37.56 8.82
CA ASP A 167 2.90 38.24 10.08
C ASP A 167 1.46 38.78 10.11
N GLU A 168 0.65 38.22 11.00
CA GLU A 168 -0.61 38.85 11.42
C GLU A 168 -0.34 39.60 12.74
N GLU A 169 -0.71 40.89 12.69
CA GLU A 169 -1.02 41.81 13.80
C GLU A 169 0.20 42.43 14.54
N GLU A 170 0.28 43.76 14.75
CA GLU A 170 -0.77 44.73 15.06
C GLU A 170 -0.52 46.11 14.42
N ASP A 171 -1.59 46.69 13.86
CA ASP A 171 -1.76 48.11 13.60
C ASP A 171 -1.93 48.87 14.93
N GLU A 172 -1.01 49.78 15.28
CA GLU A 172 -1.34 51.00 16.04
C GLU A 172 -0.32 52.13 15.75
N GLU A 173 -0.66 53.06 14.84
CA GLU A 173 -0.05 54.40 14.82
C GLU A 173 -1.04 55.45 15.37
N PRO A 174 -0.66 56.26 16.38
CA PRO A 174 -1.52 57.33 16.89
C PRO A 174 -1.38 58.62 16.05
N PRO A 175 -2.40 59.50 16.05
CA PRO A 175 -2.48 60.60 15.11
C PRO A 175 -1.62 61.80 15.56
N SER A 176 -0.70 62.27 14.72
CA SER A 176 -0.05 63.58 14.88
C SER A 176 -0.19 64.42 13.62
N ARG A 177 -1.26 65.22 13.56
CA ARG A 177 -1.38 66.34 12.63
C ARG A 177 -0.81 67.60 13.30
N ARG A 178 0.38 68.03 12.89
CA ARG A 178 0.81 69.43 13.02
C ARG A 178 1.75 69.88 11.89
N ALA A 179 1.22 70.83 11.11
CA ALA A 179 1.86 71.99 10.49
C ALA A 179 2.97 71.81 9.44
N ARG A 180 2.63 72.21 8.20
CA ARG A 180 3.34 73.12 7.26
C ARG A 180 2.45 73.15 5.99
N GLY A 181 1.82 74.24 5.55
CA GLY A 181 2.28 75.61 5.40
C GLY A 181 2.57 75.87 3.92
N ARG A 182 1.62 76.49 3.20
CA ARG A 182 1.64 77.12 1.84
C ARG A 182 0.19 77.09 1.32
N GLN A 183 -0.52 78.14 0.94
CA GLN A 183 -0.26 79.57 0.69
C GLN A 183 -1.44 80.37 1.23
#